data_AF-A0A412NE29-F1
#
_entry.id   AF-A0A412NE29-F1
#
_cell.length_a   1.000
_cell.length_b   1.000
_cell.length_c   1.000
_cell.angle_alpha   90.00
_cell.angle_beta   90.00
_cell.angle_gamma   90.00
#
_symmetry.space_group_name_H-M   'P 1'
#
loop_
_entity.id
_entity.type
_entity.pdbx_description
1 polymer ?
#
loop_
_entity_poly.entity_id
_entity_poly.type
_entity_poly.pdbx_seq_one_letter_code
_entity_poly.pdbx_strand_id
1 'polypeptide(L)'
;MSKETTRYKSNIQEKRIAKAMGGRQVVGSGSTPFLKGDVIAGDLFIEAKTKMNPSQSITVKKSWIDKAKEQSLAMRKSDYAIAVSFGDPKDYYLIEDSFMEELLKAREAVKQVQEISFEDILNGTVGDIELGWNRAIDKVRRTIEEVYE
;
A
#
# COMPACT_ATOMS: atom_id res chain seq x y z
N MET A 1 26.41 -12.30 -7.44
CA MET A 1 25.96 -11.14 -8.24
C MET A 1 26.76 -9.92 -7.81
N SER A 2 27.32 -9.14 -8.74
CA SER A 2 28.01 -7.90 -8.40
C SER A 2 27.00 -6.85 -7.88
N LYS A 3 27.41 -6.09 -6.86
CA LYS A 3 26.56 -5.11 -6.13
C LYS A 3 26.16 -3.88 -6.96
N GLU A 4 26.63 -3.76 -8.20
CA GLU A 4 26.48 -2.57 -9.05
C GLU A 4 25.51 -2.74 -10.23
N THR A 5 24.95 -3.93 -10.45
CA THR A 5 24.02 -4.13 -11.57
C THR A 5 22.65 -3.51 -11.30
N THR A 6 21.98 -3.06 -12.36
CA THR A 6 20.59 -2.55 -12.31
C THR A 6 19.64 -3.56 -11.66
N ARG A 7 19.81 -4.83 -11.99
CA ARG A 7 19.02 -5.92 -11.43
C ARG A 7 19.21 -6.07 -9.92
N TYR A 8 20.42 -5.86 -9.41
CA TYR A 8 20.70 -5.96 -7.98
C TYR A 8 20.01 -4.83 -7.18
N LYS A 9 20.10 -3.58 -7.65
CA LYS A 9 19.44 -2.44 -6.98
C LYS A 9 17.91 -2.51 -7.05
N SER A 10 17.36 -2.91 -8.20
CA SER A 10 15.92 -3.17 -8.35
C SER A 10 15.44 -4.21 -7.33
N ASN A 11 16.13 -5.36 -7.27
CA ASN A 11 15.80 -6.43 -6.33
C ASN A 11 15.90 -6.02 -4.85
N ILE A 12 16.79 -5.10 -4.50
CA ILE A 12 16.83 -4.53 -3.13
C ILE A 12 15.58 -3.71 -2.85
N GLN A 13 15.20 -2.82 -3.79
CA GLN A 13 14.00 -2.00 -3.68
C GLN A 13 12.76 -2.87 -3.53
N GLU A 14 12.59 -3.85 -4.42
CA GLU A 14 11.47 -4.79 -4.45
C GLU A 14 11.32 -5.56 -3.14
N LYS A 15 12.43 -6.08 -2.59
CA LYS A 15 12.41 -6.77 -1.30
C LYS A 15 12.03 -5.84 -0.15
N ARG A 16 12.46 -4.59 -0.18
CA ARG A 16 12.11 -3.59 0.85
C ARG A 16 10.63 -3.27 0.79
N ILE A 17 10.09 -3.02 -0.40
CA ILE A 17 8.66 -2.76 -0.62
C ILE A 17 7.84 -3.96 -0.15
N ALA A 18 8.20 -5.18 -0.58
CA ALA A 18 7.50 -6.40 -0.18
C ALA A 18 7.49 -6.57 1.35
N LYS A 19 8.63 -6.35 2.02
CA LYS A 19 8.69 -6.41 3.49
C LYS A 19 7.83 -5.33 4.16
N ALA A 20 7.88 -4.09 3.67
CA ALA A 20 7.14 -2.97 4.26
C ALA A 20 5.62 -3.13 4.12
N MET A 21 5.17 -3.66 2.99
CA MET A 21 3.75 -3.81 2.66
C MET A 21 3.17 -5.17 3.04
N GLY A 22 3.95 -6.06 3.68
CA GLY A 22 3.52 -7.44 3.94
C GLY A 22 3.24 -8.25 2.66
N GLY A 23 3.87 -7.86 1.55
CA GLY A 23 3.67 -8.44 0.22
C GLY A 23 4.78 -9.41 -0.21
N ARG A 24 4.78 -9.74 -1.50
CA ARG A 24 5.79 -10.61 -2.14
C ARG A 24 6.27 -10.03 -3.47
N GLN A 25 7.54 -10.27 -3.78
CA GLN A 25 8.12 -9.99 -5.09
C GLN A 25 7.56 -10.96 -6.14
N VAL A 26 7.34 -10.51 -7.37
CA VAL A 26 6.96 -11.42 -8.47
C VAL A 26 8.22 -11.97 -9.13
N VAL A 27 8.35 -13.31 -9.11
CA VAL A 27 9.50 -13.98 -9.72
C VAL A 27 9.44 -13.83 -11.24
N GLY A 28 10.55 -13.41 -11.84
CA GLY A 28 10.67 -13.33 -13.30
C GLY A 28 10.11 -12.05 -13.93
N SER A 29 9.86 -10.99 -13.15
CA SER A 29 9.31 -9.70 -13.61
C SER A 29 10.01 -9.09 -14.84
N GLY A 30 11.29 -9.40 -15.05
CA GLY A 30 12.07 -8.98 -16.22
C GLY A 30 12.06 -9.92 -17.44
N SER A 31 11.44 -11.10 -17.37
CA SER A 31 11.60 -12.19 -18.36
C SER A 31 10.29 -12.83 -18.82
N THR A 32 9.22 -12.79 -18.02
CA THR A 32 7.92 -13.37 -18.37
C THR A 32 7.00 -12.35 -19.04
N PRO A 33 6.45 -12.59 -20.24
CA PRO A 33 5.58 -11.64 -20.93
C PRO A 33 4.30 -11.28 -20.16
N PHE A 34 3.77 -12.23 -19.38
CA PHE A 34 2.40 -12.17 -18.81
C PHE A 34 2.33 -11.88 -17.30
N LEU A 35 3.46 -11.97 -16.58
CA LEU A 35 3.56 -11.70 -15.14
C LEU A 35 4.73 -10.76 -14.92
N LYS A 36 4.45 -9.47 -14.92
CA LYS A 36 5.45 -8.40 -14.81
C LYS A 36 5.00 -7.42 -13.74
N GLY A 37 4.96 -7.87 -12.50
CA GLY A 37 4.88 -6.97 -11.34
C GLY A 37 6.19 -6.99 -10.61
N ASP A 38 6.51 -5.92 -9.90
CA ASP A 38 7.70 -5.93 -9.06
C ASP A 38 7.31 -6.44 -7.66
N VAL A 39 6.18 -5.98 -7.11
CA VAL A 39 5.63 -6.44 -5.83
C VAL A 39 4.10 -6.54 -5.87
N ILE A 40 3.54 -7.52 -5.17
CA ILE A 40 2.10 -7.64 -4.88
C ILE A 40 1.90 -7.63 -3.36
N ALA A 41 0.98 -6.81 -2.87
CA ALA A 41 0.58 -6.78 -1.46
C ALA A 41 -0.94 -6.71 -1.34
N GLY A 42 -1.60 -7.81 -0.94
CA GLY A 42 -3.06 -7.90 -0.97
C GLY A 42 -3.60 -7.66 -2.38
N ASP A 43 -4.47 -6.66 -2.52
CA ASP A 43 -5.03 -6.23 -3.80
C ASP A 43 -4.31 -5.07 -4.49
N LEU A 44 -3.15 -4.67 -3.95
CA LEU A 44 -2.27 -3.67 -4.53
C LEU A 44 -1.18 -4.31 -5.40
N PHE A 45 -1.10 -3.86 -6.65
CA PHE A 45 0.02 -4.09 -7.56
C PHE A 45 1.04 -2.95 -7.48
N ILE A 46 2.34 -3.25 -7.44
CA ILE A 46 3.39 -2.21 -7.36
C ILE A 46 4.45 -2.44 -8.44
N GLU A 47 4.68 -1.42 -9.26
CA GLU A 47 5.81 -1.31 -10.19
C GLU A 47 6.92 -0.48 -9.53
N ALA A 48 8.15 -0.98 -9.52
CA ALA A 48 9.31 -0.34 -8.90
C ALA A 48 10.16 0.41 -9.93
N LYS A 49 10.64 1.59 -9.53
CA LYS A 49 11.48 2.49 -10.33
C LYS A 49 12.55 3.10 -9.43
N THR A 50 13.76 2.53 -9.43
CA THR A 50 14.90 3.04 -8.68
C THR A 50 15.92 3.74 -9.58
N LYS A 51 16.48 4.87 -9.11
CA LYS A 51 17.66 5.47 -9.72
C LYS A 51 18.89 4.65 -9.35
N MET A 52 19.73 4.37 -10.34
CA MET A 52 20.98 3.63 -10.11
C MET A 52 21.97 4.38 -9.24
N ASN A 53 22.01 5.70 -9.33
CA ASN A 53 22.83 6.56 -8.48
C ASN A 53 21.91 7.57 -7.77
N PRO A 54 22.24 7.99 -6.54
CA PRO A 54 21.51 9.03 -5.84
C PRO A 54 21.26 10.25 -6.73
N SER A 55 20.02 10.72 -6.75
CA SER A 55 19.60 11.82 -7.63
C SER A 55 18.49 12.62 -6.99
N GLN A 56 18.44 13.93 -7.25
CA GLN A 56 17.36 14.78 -6.77
C GLN A 56 16.10 14.71 -7.65
N SER A 57 16.15 13.96 -8.76
CA SER A 57 15.05 13.91 -9.72
C SER A 57 14.88 12.55 -10.40
N ILE A 58 13.63 12.27 -10.76
CA ILE A 58 13.23 11.14 -11.60
C ILE A 58 12.08 11.59 -12.48
N THR A 59 12.18 11.29 -13.77
CA THR A 59 11.10 11.55 -14.72
C THR A 59 10.07 10.45 -14.62
N VAL A 60 8.84 10.80 -14.23
CA VAL A 60 7.70 9.89 -14.31
C VAL A 60 7.15 9.94 -15.74
N LYS A 61 6.99 8.77 -16.37
CA LYS A 61 6.39 8.65 -17.70
C LYS A 61 4.96 8.14 -17.58
N LYS A 62 4.02 8.74 -18.31
CA LYS A 62 2.62 8.29 -18.34
C LYS A 62 2.49 6.81 -18.73
N SER A 63 3.35 6.32 -19.63
CA SER A 63 3.38 4.91 -20.03
C SER A 63 3.70 3.95 -18.89
N TRP A 64 4.36 4.38 -17.81
CA TRP A 64 4.55 3.54 -16.63
C TRP A 64 3.25 3.37 -15.83
N ILE A 65 2.44 4.42 -15.77
CA ILE A 65 1.12 4.44 -15.12
C ILE A 65 0.17 3.55 -15.90
N ASP A 66 0.08 3.76 -17.22
CA ASP A 66 -0.80 2.99 -18.10
C ASP A 66 -0.45 1.49 -18.04
N LYS A 67 0.85 1.15 -18.04
CA LYS A 67 1.34 -0.23 -17.90
C LYS A 67 1.00 -0.84 -16.52
N ALA A 68 1.22 -0.09 -15.43
CA ALA A 68 0.92 -0.59 -14.09
C ALA A 68 -0.59 -0.87 -13.93
N LYS A 69 -1.45 -0.02 -14.50
CA LYS A 69 -2.90 -0.21 -14.55
C LYS A 69 -3.31 -1.43 -15.36
N GLU A 70 -2.75 -1.60 -16.57
CA GLU A 70 -3.02 -2.79 -17.39
C GLU A 70 -2.62 -4.08 -16.67
N GLN A 71 -1.48 -4.05 -15.98
CA GLN A 71 -0.95 -5.20 -15.25
C GLN A 71 -1.76 -5.51 -13.99
N SER A 72 -2.20 -4.51 -13.24
CA SER A 72 -3.05 -4.72 -12.08
C SER A 72 -4.37 -5.37 -12.49
N LEU A 73 -5.00 -4.88 -13.56
CA LEU A 73 -6.22 -5.45 -14.13
C LEU A 73 -6.00 -6.90 -14.60
N ALA A 74 -4.93 -7.17 -15.33
CA ALA A 74 -4.59 -8.53 -15.78
C ALA A 74 -4.38 -9.51 -14.61
N MET A 75 -3.89 -9.00 -13.48
CA MET A 75 -3.64 -9.76 -12.26
C MET A 75 -4.81 -9.74 -11.27
N ARG A 76 -5.94 -9.15 -11.64
CA ARG A 76 -7.15 -8.97 -10.79
C ARG A 76 -6.82 -8.28 -9.46
N LYS A 77 -6.05 -7.20 -9.56
CA LYS A 77 -5.71 -6.29 -8.47
C LYS A 77 -6.56 -5.03 -8.64
N SER A 78 -7.22 -4.60 -7.56
CA SER A 78 -8.05 -3.39 -7.58
C SER A 78 -7.19 -2.15 -7.80
N ASP A 79 -6.02 -2.13 -7.16
CA ASP A 79 -5.19 -0.95 -7.06
C ASP A 79 -3.81 -1.16 -7.67
N TYR A 80 -3.19 -0.06 -8.06
CA TYR A 80 -1.80 -0.05 -8.49
C TYR A 80 -1.04 1.17 -7.99
N ALA A 81 0.26 1.02 -7.81
CA ALA A 81 1.18 2.10 -7.47
C ALA A 81 2.49 2.00 -8.24
N ILE A 82 3.15 3.15 -8.42
CA ILE A 82 4.54 3.20 -8.86
C ILE A 82 5.41 3.59 -7.68
N ALA A 83 6.27 2.68 -7.23
CA ALA A 83 7.24 2.91 -6.18
C ALA A 83 8.53 3.50 -6.77
N VAL A 84 8.77 4.76 -6.46
CA VAL A 84 9.91 5.54 -6.89
C VAL A 84 10.96 5.63 -5.78
N SER A 85 12.21 5.34 -6.10
CA SER A 85 13.36 5.60 -5.23
C SER A 85 14.40 6.44 -5.96
N PHE A 86 14.94 7.42 -5.24
CA PHE A 86 15.94 8.36 -5.74
C PHE A 86 17.37 7.82 -5.66
N GLY A 87 17.52 6.50 -5.45
CA GLY A 87 18.81 5.83 -5.25
C GLY A 87 19.23 5.75 -3.77
N ASP A 88 18.33 6.17 -2.87
CA ASP A 88 18.43 6.10 -1.41
C ASP A 88 17.53 4.98 -0.87
N PRO A 89 17.66 4.59 0.42
CA PRO A 89 16.88 3.50 0.97
C PRO A 89 15.42 3.88 1.31
N LYS A 90 14.82 4.78 0.54
CA LYS A 90 13.47 5.29 0.72
C LYS A 90 12.67 5.14 -0.57
N ASP A 91 11.39 4.80 -0.42
CA ASP A 91 10.44 4.66 -1.52
C ASP A 91 9.30 5.65 -1.34
N TYR A 92 8.92 6.28 -2.45
CA TYR A 92 7.78 7.18 -2.58
C TYR A 92 6.80 6.54 -3.55
N TYR A 93 5.51 6.76 -3.37
CA TYR A 93 4.49 6.13 -4.19
C TYR A 93 3.75 7.18 -5.00
N LEU A 94 3.62 6.92 -6.29
CA LEU A 94 2.64 7.55 -7.15
C LEU A 94 1.42 6.65 -7.24
N ILE A 95 0.25 7.21 -6.98
CA ILE A 95 -1.05 6.54 -6.97
C ILE A 95 -2.08 7.40 -7.70
N GLU A 96 -3.21 6.80 -8.09
CA GLU A 96 -4.37 7.56 -8.56
C GLU A 96 -4.92 8.44 -7.44
N ASP A 97 -5.53 9.55 -7.82
CA ASP A 97 -6.16 10.51 -6.90
C ASP A 97 -7.29 9.86 -6.09
N SER A 98 -8.13 9.04 -6.73
CA SER A 98 -9.18 8.27 -6.05
C SER A 98 -8.60 7.35 -4.96
N PHE A 99 -7.50 6.67 -5.25
CA PHE A 99 -6.84 5.81 -4.26
C PHE A 99 -6.23 6.63 -3.12
N MET A 100 -5.75 7.86 -3.39
CA MET A 100 -5.27 8.76 -2.33
C MET A 100 -6.41 9.24 -1.41
N GLU A 101 -7.59 9.57 -1.95
CA GLU A 101 -8.79 9.83 -1.14
C GLU A 101 -9.16 8.61 -0.30
N GLU A 102 -9.16 7.44 -0.93
CA GLU A 102 -9.21 6.07 -0.36
C GLU A 102 -8.44 5.98 0.97
N LEU A 103 -7.14 6.22 0.84
CA LEU A 103 -6.16 6.11 1.91
C LEU A 103 -6.29 7.19 2.97
N LEU A 104 -6.69 8.42 2.60
CA LEU A 104 -6.90 9.50 3.57
C LEU A 104 -8.08 9.17 4.48
N LYS A 105 -9.22 8.79 3.89
CA LYS A 105 -10.41 8.31 4.58
C LYS A 105 -10.05 7.15 5.52
N ALA A 106 -9.43 6.09 4.97
CA ALA A 106 -9.03 4.93 5.78
C ALA A 106 -8.11 5.31 6.97
N ARG A 107 -7.16 6.24 6.76
CA ARG A 107 -6.26 6.70 7.82
C ARG A 107 -6.99 7.44 8.93
N GLU A 108 -7.98 8.27 8.59
CA GLU A 108 -8.81 8.98 9.57
C GLU A 108 -9.67 8.02 10.37
N ALA A 109 -10.32 7.05 9.71
CA ALA A 109 -11.07 6.00 10.38
C ALA A 109 -10.20 5.22 11.38
N VAL A 110 -8.98 4.82 10.97
CA VAL A 110 -8.04 4.12 11.86
C VAL A 110 -7.65 4.97 13.07
N LYS A 111 -7.42 6.28 12.90
CA LYS A 111 -7.12 7.17 14.03
C LYS A 111 -8.29 7.24 15.02
N GLN A 112 -9.51 7.44 14.51
CA GLN A 112 -10.70 7.50 15.34
C GLN A 112 -10.88 6.22 16.16
N VAL A 113 -10.65 5.05 15.55
CA VAL A 113 -10.73 3.76 16.25
C VAL A 113 -9.61 3.61 17.29
N GLN A 114 -8.38 4.07 17.00
CA GLN A 114 -7.27 4.04 17.94
C GLN A 114 -7.44 4.98 19.13
N GLU A 115 -8.20 6.05 18.97
CA GLU A 115 -8.52 7.03 20.03
C GLU A 115 -9.66 6.56 20.94
N ILE A 116 -10.35 5.45 20.61
CA ILE A 116 -11.33 4.84 21.51
C ILE A 116 -10.59 4.28 22.73
N SER A 117 -10.80 4.87 23.90
CA SER A 117 -10.16 4.41 25.12
C SER A 117 -10.69 3.04 25.54
N PHE A 118 -9.83 2.23 26.19
CA PHE A 118 -10.28 0.97 26.80
C PHE A 118 -11.34 1.22 27.86
N GLU A 119 -11.28 2.36 28.55
CA GLU A 119 -12.28 2.81 29.52
C GLU A 119 -13.62 3.17 28.87
N ASP A 120 -13.67 3.71 27.64
CA ASP A 120 -14.93 3.91 26.91
C ASP A 120 -15.56 2.58 26.50
N ILE A 121 -14.71 1.61 26.14
CA ILE A 121 -15.14 0.23 25.89
C ILE A 121 -15.71 -0.36 27.19
N LEU A 122 -15.01 -0.21 28.33
CA LEU A 122 -15.37 -0.76 29.64
C LEU A 122 -16.50 0.01 30.38
N ASN A 123 -16.63 1.32 30.25
CA ASN A 123 -17.67 2.11 30.92
C ASN A 123 -19.02 2.01 30.18
N GLY A 124 -19.02 1.60 28.90
CA GLY A 124 -20.20 1.03 28.24
C GLY A 124 -20.61 -0.35 28.78
N THR A 125 -19.82 -0.93 29.69
CA THR A 125 -19.88 -2.33 30.18
C THR A 125 -20.42 -2.47 31.60
N VAL A 126 -20.88 -1.41 32.26
CA VAL A 126 -21.56 -1.56 33.56
C VAL A 126 -22.99 -2.08 33.30
N GLY A 127 -23.11 -3.38 32.97
CA GLY A 127 -24.39 -4.07 32.83
C GLY A 127 -24.32 -5.45 32.19
N ASP A 128 -23.67 -5.59 31.02
CA ASP A 128 -23.58 -6.84 30.28
C ASP A 128 -22.41 -6.78 29.29
N ILE A 129 -21.49 -7.74 29.37
CA ILE A 129 -20.26 -7.78 28.58
C ILE A 129 -20.57 -7.82 27.07
N GLU A 130 -21.55 -8.62 26.63
CA GLU A 130 -21.98 -8.67 25.20
C GLU A 130 -22.54 -7.34 24.68
N LEU A 131 -23.26 -6.59 25.52
CA LEU A 131 -23.82 -5.28 25.17
C LEU A 131 -22.75 -4.20 25.03
N GLY A 132 -21.64 -4.33 25.75
CA GLY A 132 -20.45 -3.48 25.60
C GLY A 132 -19.72 -3.73 24.27
N TRP A 133 -19.51 -5.00 23.92
CA TRP A 133 -18.88 -5.39 22.65
C TRP A 133 -19.69 -4.95 21.44
N ASN A 134 -21.01 -5.17 21.42
CA ASN A 134 -21.87 -4.74 20.32
C ASN A 134 -21.88 -3.22 20.15
N ARG A 135 -21.84 -2.45 21.24
CA ARG A 135 -21.76 -0.98 21.18
C ARG A 135 -20.40 -0.48 20.69
N ALA A 136 -19.30 -1.11 21.09
CA ALA A 136 -17.98 -0.80 20.57
C ALA A 136 -17.91 -1.07 19.06
N ILE A 137 -18.45 -2.21 18.61
CA ILE A 137 -18.58 -2.56 17.19
C ILE A 137 -19.43 -1.53 16.44
N ASP A 138 -20.58 -1.13 16.98
CA ASP A 138 -21.45 -0.10 16.37
C ASP A 138 -20.77 1.27 16.30
N LYS A 139 -19.98 1.65 17.32
CA LYS A 139 -19.21 2.90 17.31
C LYS A 139 -18.13 2.87 16.22
N VAL A 140 -17.38 1.77 16.12
CA VAL A 140 -16.42 1.57 15.03
C VAL A 140 -17.12 1.60 13.67
N ARG A 141 -18.28 0.95 13.54
CA ARG A 141 -19.05 0.93 12.29
C ARG A 141 -19.50 2.34 11.88
N ARG A 142 -20.04 3.13 12.81
CA ARG A 142 -20.45 4.51 12.55
C ARG A 142 -19.28 5.41 12.18
N THR A 143 -18.15 5.30 12.87
CA THR A 143 -16.90 5.99 12.50
C THR A 143 -16.49 5.67 11.07
N ILE A 144 -16.61 4.41 10.65
CA ILE A 144 -16.33 4.02 9.27
C ILE A 144 -17.38 4.65 8.34
N GLU A 145 -18.67 4.51 8.63
CA GLU A 145 -19.76 5.10 7.83
C GLU A 145 -19.58 6.62 7.62
N GLU A 146 -19.31 7.39 8.68
CA GLU A 146 -19.09 8.85 8.64
C GLU A 146 -17.91 9.27 7.74
N VAL A 147 -16.88 8.44 7.64
CA VAL A 147 -15.70 8.72 6.81
C VAL A 147 -15.97 8.40 5.33
N TYR A 148 -16.84 7.44 5.05
CA TYR A 148 -17.14 6.97 3.70
C TYR A 148 -18.40 7.60 3.06
N GLU A 149 -19.25 8.27 3.83
CA GLU A 149 -20.28 9.23 3.34
C GLU A 149 -19.66 10.50 2.70
#